data_AF-A0A927QGA1-F1
#
_entry.id   AF-A0A927QGA1-F1
#
_cell.length_a   1.000
_cell.length_b   1.000
_cell.length_c   1.000
_cell.angle_alpha   90.00
_cell.angle_beta   90.00
_cell.angle_gamma   90.00
#
_symmetry.space_group_name_H-M   'P 1'
#
loop_
_entity.id
_entity.type
_entity.pdbx_description
1 polymer ?
#
loop_
_entity_poly.entity_id
_entity_poly.type
_entity_poly.pdbx_seq_one_letter_code
_entity_poly.pdbx_strand_id
1 'polypeptide(L)'
;MSPVVFAVIGVVVLLVLLGLVVVTRYKVAGPSEAFIVTGRRGKQATDPETGRVFTDNSGQKVVVGGGVFVVPFVQQKFTLDLSSRHIPIAVRGAVTLRGVKANLEGVAIVKVGGTEDSIRAAAQRFLMQQDGIVGFTQEVLSGALRAIVGRMSVEDIIRDRAAFASQVAEEAEASLSGQGLVLDAFQIQDITTEGSYLEDLGRPEAARAKQEADIAEAVARRAAEQARLKAEEEIAIAQRTFALKQAEIKAETDEAAARAAAAGPLAEAARQQEVLSEQEKVAERQAALTDRELDTKVRKPADAARYQAEQEAEARRIALVKEAEATAERARLTGEGEKAQRAALADAVRLEGEAEAAAIGAKGAAEAGAMQKKADAFAQYGDAAVLQMLVEVLPQVVAKASEPLSAIDKMTVISTDGASQLSRTVADNVAQGLELLGSTTGVDLAELLKGITGRVGGAQPATPAPAGANGKVEITG
;
A
#
# COMPACT_ATOMS: atom_id res chain seq x y z
N MET A 1 -117.71 60.76 28.26
CA MET A 1 -116.40 61.39 27.96
C MET A 1 -116.64 62.65 27.14
N SER A 2 -116.02 63.77 27.49
CA SER A 2 -116.21 65.05 26.77
C SER A 2 -115.66 64.96 25.34
N PRO A 3 -116.22 65.73 24.39
CA PRO A 3 -115.72 65.79 23.00
C PRO A 3 -114.23 66.18 22.92
N VAL A 4 -113.75 66.96 23.88
CA VAL A 4 -112.33 67.34 24.01
C VAL A 4 -111.43 66.13 24.27
N VAL A 5 -111.89 65.14 25.06
CA VAL A 5 -111.10 63.93 25.35
C VAL A 5 -110.96 63.06 24.10
N PHE A 6 -112.00 62.93 23.29
CA PHE A 6 -111.92 62.23 22.00
C PHE A 6 -110.99 62.94 20.99
N ALA A 7 -110.98 64.27 20.95
CA ALA A 7 -110.08 65.03 20.08
C ALA A 7 -108.61 64.86 20.49
N VAL A 8 -108.32 64.92 21.80
CA VAL A 8 -106.96 64.70 22.32
C VAL A 8 -106.48 63.26 22.06
N ILE A 9 -107.33 62.26 22.31
CA ILE A 9 -107.02 60.86 22.00
C ILE A 9 -106.78 60.68 20.50
N GLY A 10 -107.61 61.31 19.64
CA GLY A 10 -107.43 61.27 18.19
C GLY A 10 -106.09 61.84 17.73
N VAL A 11 -105.66 62.98 18.30
CA VAL A 11 -104.36 63.59 18.00
C VAL A 11 -103.21 62.71 18.48
N VAL A 12 -103.32 62.13 19.67
CA VAL A 12 -102.29 61.21 20.20
C VAL A 12 -102.18 59.95 19.33
N VAL A 13 -103.30 59.36 18.92
CA VAL A 13 -103.31 58.19 18.02
C VAL A 13 -102.73 58.53 16.65
N LEU A 14 -103.05 59.71 16.10
CA LEU A 14 -102.47 60.20 14.85
C LEU A 14 -100.95 60.36 14.95
N LEU A 15 -100.44 60.94 16.04
CA LEU A 15 -99.00 61.10 16.27
C LEU A 15 -98.29 59.76 16.45
N VAL A 16 -98.91 58.81 17.14
CA VAL A 16 -98.39 57.44 17.28
C VAL A 16 -98.35 56.73 15.93
N LEU A 17 -99.42 56.83 15.12
CA LEU A 17 -99.46 56.27 13.76
C LEU A 17 -98.41 56.92 12.85
N LEU A 18 -98.25 58.25 12.91
CA LEU A 18 -97.24 58.98 12.14
C LEU A 18 -95.83 58.54 12.55
N GLY A 19 -95.57 58.43 13.86
CA GLY A 19 -94.31 57.94 14.40
C GLY A 19 -94.00 56.51 13.93
N LEU A 20 -95.01 55.62 13.96
CA LEU A 20 -94.88 54.23 13.50
C LEU A 20 -94.59 54.16 11.99
N VAL A 21 -95.22 55.01 11.18
CA VAL A 21 -94.91 55.13 9.74
C VAL A 21 -93.47 55.60 9.53
N VAL A 22 -92.98 56.58 10.29
CA VAL A 22 -91.59 57.05 10.13
C VAL A 22 -90.59 55.98 10.54
N VAL A 23 -90.79 55.34 11.70
CA VAL A 23 -89.89 54.29 12.21
C VAL A 23 -89.87 53.07 11.29
N THR A 24 -91.01 52.65 10.74
CA THR A 24 -91.05 51.51 9.81
C THR A 24 -90.36 51.80 8.47
N ARG A 25 -90.22 53.09 8.11
CA ARG A 25 -89.62 53.55 6.84
C ARG A 25 -88.16 53.97 6.95
N TYR A 26 -87.67 54.21 8.16
CA TYR A 26 -86.25 54.35 8.40
C TYR A 26 -85.60 52.96 8.41
N LYS A 27 -84.76 52.69 7.42
CA LYS A 27 -84.02 51.42 7.32
C LYS A 27 -82.54 51.70 7.51
N VAL A 28 -81.90 50.90 8.36
CA VAL A 28 -80.46 50.96 8.61
C VAL A 28 -79.79 49.81 7.87
N ALA A 29 -78.77 50.13 7.07
CA ALA A 29 -77.97 49.12 6.39
C ALA A 29 -77.02 48.45 7.38
N GLY A 30 -76.92 47.12 7.30
CA GLY A 30 -75.90 46.38 8.05
C GLY A 30 -74.48 46.75 7.60
N PRO A 31 -73.43 46.43 8.39
CA PRO A 31 -72.04 46.73 8.02
C PRO A 31 -71.59 46.11 6.70
N SER A 32 -72.15 44.95 6.33
CA SER A 32 -71.85 44.22 5.09
C SER A 32 -72.96 44.34 4.04
N GLU A 33 -73.87 45.30 4.18
CA GLU A 33 -74.96 45.53 3.22
C GLU A 33 -74.90 46.95 2.66
N ALA A 34 -75.15 47.06 1.35
CA ALA A 34 -75.43 48.34 0.70
C ALA A 34 -76.91 48.41 0.35
N PHE A 35 -77.54 49.55 0.65
CA PHE A 35 -78.86 49.87 0.14
C PHE A 35 -78.74 50.73 -1.10
N ILE A 36 -79.39 50.27 -2.17
CA ILE A 36 -79.52 51.01 -3.41
C ILE A 36 -80.97 51.49 -3.49
N VAL A 37 -81.14 52.80 -3.41
CA VAL A 37 -82.47 53.44 -3.45
C VAL A 37 -82.65 54.10 -4.81
N THR A 38 -83.56 53.56 -5.60
CA THR A 38 -83.87 54.08 -6.95
C THR A 38 -85.14 54.92 -6.91
N GLY A 39 -85.33 55.81 -7.89
CA GLY A 39 -86.59 56.57 -8.07
C GLY A 39 -86.52 58.08 -7.81
N ARG A 40 -85.31 58.65 -7.60
CA ARG A 40 -85.12 60.11 -7.62
C ARG A 40 -84.70 60.56 -9.03
N ARG A 41 -85.19 61.73 -9.46
CA ARG A 41 -84.66 62.44 -10.65
C ARG A 41 -83.17 62.73 -10.43
N GLY A 42 -82.35 62.44 -11.45
CA GLY A 42 -80.89 62.60 -11.41
C GLY A 42 -80.46 63.99 -10.97
N LYS A 43 -79.37 64.08 -10.21
CA LYS A 43 -78.77 65.35 -9.79
C LYS A 43 -77.67 65.72 -10.79
N GLN A 44 -77.53 67.01 -11.09
CA GLN A 44 -76.41 67.52 -11.88
C GLN A 44 -75.14 67.46 -11.03
N ALA A 45 -74.13 66.73 -11.49
CA ALA A 45 -72.81 66.67 -10.88
C ALA A 45 -71.83 67.38 -11.81
N THR A 46 -70.98 68.23 -11.24
CA THR A 46 -69.96 68.98 -11.99
C THR A 46 -68.64 68.30 -11.77
N ASP A 47 -68.01 67.86 -12.86
CA ASP A 47 -66.70 67.21 -12.84
C ASP A 47 -65.61 68.23 -12.45
N PRO A 48 -64.86 68.02 -11.35
CA PRO A 48 -63.88 69.00 -10.84
C PRO A 48 -62.66 69.21 -11.76
N GLU A 49 -62.36 68.29 -12.68
CA GLU A 49 -61.23 68.44 -13.61
C GLU A 49 -61.61 69.02 -14.98
N THR A 50 -62.83 68.74 -15.46
CA THR A 50 -63.25 69.14 -16.83
C THR A 50 -64.28 70.27 -16.87
N GLY A 51 -64.86 70.66 -15.72
CA GLY A 51 -65.88 71.71 -15.62
C GLY A 51 -67.17 71.41 -16.38
N ARG A 52 -67.34 70.19 -16.91
CA ARG A 52 -68.54 69.76 -17.62
C ARG A 52 -69.60 69.36 -16.60
N VAL A 53 -70.77 69.99 -16.72
CA VAL A 53 -71.96 69.62 -15.96
C VAL A 53 -72.54 68.37 -16.61
N PHE A 54 -72.23 67.20 -16.06
CA PHE A 54 -72.89 65.96 -16.46
C PHE A 54 -74.11 65.77 -15.56
N THR A 55 -75.27 65.59 -16.20
CA THR A 55 -76.45 65.12 -15.46
C THR A 55 -76.24 63.64 -15.22
N ASP A 56 -75.88 63.28 -13.99
CA ASP A 56 -75.78 61.87 -13.60
C ASP A 56 -77.22 61.32 -13.55
N ASN A 57 -77.61 60.68 -14.66
CA ASN A 57 -78.90 60.02 -14.82
C ASN A 57 -78.98 58.69 -14.05
N SER A 58 -77.94 58.30 -13.29
CA SER A 58 -78.04 57.18 -12.36
C SER A 58 -78.77 57.64 -11.09
N GLY A 59 -80.09 57.79 -11.17
CA GLY A 59 -80.98 58.15 -10.05
C GLY A 59 -81.03 57.13 -8.89
N GLN A 60 -79.95 56.39 -8.66
CA GLN A 60 -79.71 55.39 -7.65
C GLN A 60 -78.82 55.99 -6.56
N LYS A 61 -79.37 56.18 -5.36
CA LYS A 61 -78.58 56.58 -4.18
C LYS A 61 -78.04 55.32 -3.53
N VAL A 62 -76.71 55.23 -3.39
CA VAL A 62 -76.05 54.17 -2.63
C VAL A 62 -75.88 54.61 -1.17
N VAL A 63 -76.17 53.71 -0.22
CA VAL A 63 -75.96 53.94 1.21
C VAL A 63 -75.30 52.70 1.81
N VAL A 64 -74.10 52.89 2.39
CA VAL A 64 -73.31 51.84 3.04
C VAL A 64 -73.18 52.19 4.52
N GLY A 65 -73.42 51.21 5.41
CA GLY A 65 -73.24 51.39 6.86
C GLY A 65 -74.06 52.52 7.50
N GLY A 66 -75.14 52.95 6.84
CA GLY A 66 -75.93 54.13 7.23
C GLY A 66 -77.43 53.91 7.16
N GLY A 67 -78.17 54.82 7.80
CA GLY A 67 -79.63 54.86 7.74
C GLY A 67 -80.13 55.63 6.52
N VAL A 68 -81.20 55.14 5.90
CA VAL A 68 -81.89 55.85 4.82
C VAL A 68 -83.40 55.82 5.03
N PHE A 69 -84.01 56.98 4.83
CA PHE A 69 -85.46 57.12 4.78
C PHE A 69 -85.93 56.88 3.34
N VAL A 70 -86.72 55.83 3.14
CA VAL A 70 -87.26 55.46 1.82
C VAL A 70 -88.68 55.99 1.70
N VAL A 71 -88.87 56.95 0.78
CA VAL A 71 -90.18 57.57 0.50
C VAL A 71 -91.05 56.56 -0.24
N PRO A 72 -92.22 56.17 0.31
CA PRO A 72 -93.11 55.22 -0.36
C PRO A 72 -93.62 55.77 -1.70
N PHE A 73 -94.01 54.86 -2.60
CA PHE A 73 -94.56 55.11 -3.95
C PHE A 73 -93.59 55.67 -4.99
N VAL A 74 -92.59 56.46 -4.59
CA VAL A 74 -91.63 57.08 -5.53
C VAL A 74 -90.26 56.39 -5.48
N GLN A 75 -89.91 55.74 -4.36
CA GLN A 75 -88.61 55.10 -4.19
C GLN A 75 -88.74 53.59 -3.95
N GLN A 76 -87.85 52.82 -4.59
CA GLN A 76 -87.68 51.39 -4.34
C GLN A 76 -86.32 51.15 -3.66
N LYS A 77 -86.30 50.25 -2.68
CA LYS A 77 -85.10 49.83 -1.97
C LYS A 77 -84.68 48.46 -2.49
N PHE A 78 -83.41 48.34 -2.86
CA PHE A 78 -82.73 47.08 -3.08
C PHE A 78 -81.56 46.94 -2.12
N THR A 79 -81.20 45.70 -1.82
CA THR A 79 -80.12 45.34 -0.91
C THR A 79 -79.06 44.56 -1.68
N LEU A 80 -77.81 44.98 -1.58
CA LEU A 80 -76.67 44.27 -2.14
C LEU A 80 -75.76 43.82 -1.00
N ASP A 81 -75.41 42.53 -1.00
CA ASP A 81 -74.51 41.97 -0.01
C ASP A 81 -73.04 42.19 -0.41
N LEU A 82 -72.33 42.95 0.42
CA LEU A 82 -70.92 43.31 0.28
C LEU A 82 -69.97 42.30 0.92
N SER A 83 -70.49 41.22 1.50
CA SER A 83 -69.67 40.17 2.10
C SER A 83 -68.72 39.54 1.08
N SER A 84 -67.54 39.14 1.58
CA SER A 84 -66.57 38.39 0.78
C SER A 84 -67.09 36.98 0.51
N ARG A 85 -66.94 36.54 -0.74
CA ARG A 85 -67.38 35.25 -1.24
C ARG A 85 -66.17 34.41 -1.62
N HIS A 86 -66.18 33.15 -1.20
CA HIS A 86 -65.18 32.16 -1.60
C HIS A 86 -65.63 31.49 -2.90
N ILE A 87 -64.81 31.63 -3.95
CA ILE A 87 -65.13 31.15 -5.29
C ILE A 87 -64.08 30.10 -5.67
N PRO A 88 -64.45 28.80 -5.66
CA PRO A 88 -63.57 27.76 -6.16
C PRO A 88 -63.51 27.83 -7.68
N ILE A 89 -62.29 27.76 -8.22
CA ILE A 89 -62.03 27.83 -9.65
C ILE A 89 -61.22 26.60 -10.02
N ALA A 90 -61.69 25.87 -11.02
CA ALA A 90 -61.00 24.72 -11.57
C ALA A 90 -60.93 24.89 -13.10
N VAL A 91 -59.71 24.95 -13.61
CA VAL A 91 -59.44 25.02 -15.05
C VAL A 91 -58.82 23.70 -15.47
N ARG A 92 -59.50 22.98 -16.37
CA ARG A 92 -59.01 21.72 -16.93
C ARG A 92 -58.42 21.91 -18.32
N GLY A 93 -57.36 21.17 -18.63
CA GLY A 93 -56.73 21.12 -19.95
C GLY A 93 -56.11 22.44 -20.40
N ALA A 94 -55.62 23.28 -19.49
CA ALA A 94 -54.89 24.50 -19.85
C ALA A 94 -53.52 24.11 -20.42
N VAL A 95 -53.20 24.61 -21.61
CA VAL A 95 -51.92 24.31 -22.27
C VAL A 95 -50.89 25.34 -21.82
N THR A 96 -49.79 24.85 -21.25
CA THR A 96 -48.66 25.68 -20.81
C THR A 96 -47.76 26.10 -21.97
N LEU A 97 -46.79 26.99 -21.72
CA LEU A 97 -45.82 27.44 -22.73
C LEU A 97 -45.10 26.27 -23.43
N ARG A 98 -44.86 25.16 -22.72
CA ARG A 98 -44.19 23.96 -23.23
C ARG A 98 -45.13 22.92 -23.84
N GLY A 99 -46.42 23.23 -24.00
CA GLY A 99 -47.41 22.33 -24.57
C GLY A 99 -47.93 21.25 -23.61
N VAL A 100 -47.53 21.28 -22.33
CA VAL A 100 -48.05 20.35 -21.32
C VAL A 100 -49.42 20.82 -20.88
N LYS A 101 -50.40 19.92 -20.91
CA LYS A 101 -51.76 20.16 -20.40
C LYS A 101 -51.77 20.04 -18.89
N ALA A 102 -52.15 21.12 -18.21
CA ALA A 102 -52.28 21.20 -16.77
C ALA A 102 -53.75 21.44 -16.38
N ASN A 103 -54.16 20.84 -15.27
CA ASN A 103 -55.36 21.22 -14.55
C ASN A 103 -54.94 21.99 -13.30
N LEU A 104 -55.53 23.15 -13.12
CA LEU A 104 -55.23 24.03 -12.00
C LEU A 104 -56.50 24.25 -11.19
N GLU A 105 -56.35 24.15 -9.88
CA GLU A 105 -57.41 24.45 -8.91
C GLU A 105 -56.94 25.58 -8.01
N GLY A 106 -57.83 26.55 -7.80
CA GLY A 106 -57.56 27.72 -6.99
C GLY A 106 -58.81 28.22 -6.30
N VAL A 107 -58.61 29.05 -5.28
CA VAL A 107 -59.70 29.75 -4.60
C VAL A 107 -59.43 31.24 -4.65
N ALA A 108 -60.46 31.97 -5.07
CA ALA A 108 -60.49 33.42 -5.01
C ALA A 108 -61.45 33.87 -3.91
N ILE A 109 -61.05 34.93 -3.22
CA ILE A 109 -61.91 35.67 -2.30
C ILE A 109 -62.27 36.97 -2.98
N VAL A 110 -63.55 37.14 -3.30
CA VAL A 110 -64.04 38.30 -4.06
C VAL A 110 -65.19 38.95 -3.30
N LYS A 111 -65.19 40.29 -3.28
CA LYS A 111 -66.28 41.09 -2.71
C LYS A 111 -66.68 42.21 -3.65
N VAL A 112 -67.82 42.82 -3.39
CA VAL A 112 -68.19 44.07 -4.04
C VAL A 112 -67.35 45.20 -3.43
N GLY A 113 -66.78 46.07 -4.25
CA GLY A 113 -65.99 47.19 -3.76
C GLY A 113 -66.82 48.12 -2.86
N GLY A 114 -66.21 48.72 -1.85
CA GLY A 114 -66.91 49.60 -0.89
C GLY A 114 -67.19 51.02 -1.38
N THR A 115 -66.74 51.39 -2.59
CA THR A 115 -66.96 52.73 -3.16
C THR A 115 -68.35 52.87 -3.78
N GLU A 116 -68.89 54.08 -3.85
CA GLU A 116 -70.21 54.30 -4.46
C GLU A 116 -70.24 53.84 -5.94
N ASP A 117 -69.15 54.07 -6.68
CA ASP A 117 -69.03 53.69 -8.09
C ASP A 117 -68.99 52.17 -8.28
N SER A 118 -68.22 51.45 -7.46
CA SER A 118 -68.16 49.98 -7.51
C SER A 118 -69.49 49.33 -7.13
N ILE A 119 -70.18 49.86 -6.11
CA ILE A 119 -71.49 49.34 -5.71
C ILE A 119 -72.52 49.59 -6.81
N ARG A 120 -72.46 50.74 -7.47
CA ARG A 120 -73.34 51.07 -8.59
C ARG A 120 -73.10 50.17 -9.80
N ALA A 121 -71.83 49.94 -10.17
CA ALA A 121 -71.47 49.03 -11.25
C ALA A 121 -71.94 47.59 -10.96
N ALA A 122 -71.69 47.09 -9.76
CA ALA A 122 -72.14 45.76 -9.35
C ALA A 122 -73.68 45.66 -9.30
N ALA A 123 -74.37 46.71 -8.84
CA ALA A 123 -75.82 46.77 -8.81
C ALA A 123 -76.47 46.69 -10.19
N GLN A 124 -75.86 47.27 -11.22
CA GLN A 124 -76.44 47.22 -12.57
C GLN A 124 -76.59 45.79 -13.09
N ARG A 125 -75.68 44.89 -12.72
CA ARG A 125 -75.65 43.50 -13.20
C ARG A 125 -76.20 42.49 -12.20
N PHE A 126 -75.85 42.63 -10.91
CA PHE A 126 -76.04 41.57 -9.91
C PHE A 126 -77.15 41.83 -8.91
N LEU A 127 -77.85 42.97 -8.97
CA LEU A 127 -78.86 43.35 -7.97
C LEU A 127 -80.00 42.33 -7.82
N MET A 128 -80.46 41.77 -8.94
CA MET A 128 -81.53 40.77 -8.96
C MET A 128 -80.99 39.33 -8.92
N GLN A 129 -79.71 39.12 -9.22
CA GLN A 129 -79.08 37.81 -9.32
C GLN A 129 -77.69 37.85 -8.64
N GLN A 130 -77.70 37.94 -7.30
CA GLN A 130 -76.46 38.05 -6.53
C GLN A 130 -75.62 36.75 -6.60
N ASP A 131 -76.25 35.60 -6.76
CA ASP A 131 -75.56 34.32 -7.02
C ASP A 131 -74.80 34.32 -8.35
N GLY A 132 -75.17 35.19 -9.30
CA GLY A 132 -74.50 35.36 -10.58
C GLY A 132 -73.09 35.94 -10.47
N ILE A 133 -72.73 36.56 -9.34
CA ILE A 133 -71.37 37.04 -9.07
C ILE A 133 -70.38 35.88 -9.10
N VAL A 134 -70.76 34.73 -8.52
CA VAL A 134 -69.90 33.54 -8.44
C VAL A 134 -69.58 33.03 -9.84
N GLY A 135 -70.62 32.84 -10.68
CA GLY A 135 -70.44 32.35 -12.04
C GLY A 135 -69.64 33.31 -12.92
N PHE A 136 -69.96 34.60 -12.90
CA PHE A 136 -69.22 35.61 -13.68
C PHE A 136 -67.74 35.67 -13.27
N THR A 137 -67.47 35.70 -11.97
CA THR A 137 -66.10 35.77 -11.46
C THR A 137 -65.32 34.50 -11.78
N GLN A 138 -65.96 33.34 -11.71
CA GLN A 138 -65.37 32.06 -12.13
C GLN A 138 -64.98 32.08 -13.61
N GLU A 139 -65.83 32.62 -14.50
CA GLU A 139 -65.52 32.75 -15.92
C GLU A 139 -64.33 33.67 -16.18
N VAL A 140 -64.32 34.86 -15.56
CA VAL A 140 -63.22 35.84 -15.69
C VAL A 140 -61.90 35.25 -15.18
N LEU A 141 -61.90 34.68 -13.98
CA LEU A 141 -60.68 34.10 -13.39
C LEU A 141 -60.22 32.85 -14.13
N SER A 142 -61.15 32.04 -14.67
CA SER A 142 -60.78 30.91 -15.53
C SER A 142 -60.16 31.38 -16.85
N GLY A 143 -60.61 32.52 -17.40
CA GLY A 143 -60.01 33.17 -18.56
C GLY A 143 -58.59 33.66 -18.25
N ALA A 144 -58.44 34.42 -17.17
CA ALA A 144 -57.15 34.93 -16.71
C ALA A 144 -56.16 33.79 -16.42
N LEU A 145 -56.58 32.75 -15.69
CA LEU A 145 -55.77 31.56 -15.44
C LEU A 145 -55.26 30.91 -16.73
N ARG A 146 -56.14 30.70 -17.72
CA ARG A 146 -55.72 30.15 -19.02
C ARG A 146 -54.71 31.05 -19.73
N ALA A 147 -54.89 32.37 -19.67
CA ALA A 147 -54.00 33.34 -20.28
C ALA A 147 -52.61 33.37 -19.62
N ILE A 148 -52.53 33.34 -18.28
CA ILE A 148 -51.24 33.30 -17.57
C ILE A 148 -50.55 31.95 -17.77
N VAL A 149 -51.28 30.83 -17.66
CA VAL A 149 -50.72 29.48 -17.84
C VAL A 149 -50.10 29.32 -19.23
N GLY A 150 -50.70 29.90 -20.27
CA GLY A 150 -50.12 29.88 -21.62
C GLY A 150 -48.76 30.60 -21.76
N ARG A 151 -48.43 31.50 -20.82
CA ARG A 151 -47.16 32.26 -20.80
C ARG A 151 -46.07 31.66 -19.93
N MET A 152 -46.40 30.69 -19.06
CA MET A 152 -45.48 30.10 -18.09
C MET A 152 -45.30 28.59 -18.30
N SER A 153 -44.19 28.03 -17.84
CA SER A 153 -44.01 26.58 -17.76
C SER A 153 -44.59 26.01 -16.46
N VAL A 154 -44.87 24.71 -16.41
CA VAL A 154 -45.41 24.06 -15.19
C VAL A 154 -44.41 24.18 -14.04
N GLU A 155 -43.12 24.09 -14.34
CA GLU A 155 -42.04 24.19 -13.38
C GLU A 155 -41.95 25.59 -12.77
N ASP A 156 -42.13 26.64 -13.58
CA ASP A 156 -42.14 28.03 -13.08
C ASP A 156 -43.33 28.26 -12.14
N ILE A 157 -44.52 27.74 -12.49
CA ILE A 157 -45.71 27.84 -11.65
C ILE A 157 -45.50 27.12 -10.32
N ILE A 158 -44.84 25.97 -10.31
CA ILE A 158 -44.55 25.21 -9.07
C ILE A 158 -43.48 25.92 -8.24
N ARG A 159 -42.45 26.49 -8.88
CA ARG A 159 -41.33 27.15 -8.21
C ARG A 159 -41.75 28.46 -7.54
N ASP A 160 -42.57 29.27 -8.21
CA ASP A 160 -43.05 30.55 -7.68
C ASP A 160 -44.58 30.70 -7.84
N ARG A 161 -45.29 30.02 -6.94
CA ARG A 161 -46.77 30.08 -6.89
C ARG A 161 -47.29 31.47 -6.55
N ALA A 162 -46.52 32.27 -5.81
CA ALA A 162 -46.95 33.60 -5.38
C ALA A 162 -46.90 34.59 -6.55
N ALA A 163 -45.81 34.59 -7.32
CA ALA A 163 -45.69 35.41 -8.52
C ALA A 163 -46.77 35.06 -9.56
N PHE A 164 -47.02 33.76 -9.78
CA PHE A 164 -48.10 33.32 -10.66
C PHE A 164 -49.48 33.81 -10.16
N ALA A 165 -49.78 33.65 -8.87
CA ALA A 165 -51.05 34.11 -8.30
C ALA A 165 -51.24 35.63 -8.43
N SER A 166 -50.16 36.42 -8.26
CA SER A 166 -50.20 37.87 -8.43
C SER A 166 -50.49 38.26 -9.89
N GLN A 167 -49.88 37.61 -10.86
CA GLN A 167 -50.13 37.89 -12.28
C GLN A 167 -51.56 37.53 -12.70
N VAL A 168 -52.10 36.42 -12.18
CA VAL A 168 -53.50 36.04 -12.42
C VAL A 168 -54.44 37.07 -11.79
N ALA A 169 -54.13 37.53 -10.58
CA ALA A 169 -54.92 38.55 -9.89
C ALA A 169 -54.95 39.87 -10.67
N GLU A 170 -53.79 40.36 -11.13
CA GLU A 170 -53.66 41.60 -11.90
C GLU A 170 -54.42 41.54 -13.24
N GLU A 171 -54.31 40.42 -13.97
CA GLU A 171 -55.03 40.22 -15.24
C GLU A 171 -56.56 40.19 -15.02
N ALA A 172 -57.01 39.56 -13.92
CA ALA A 172 -58.44 39.50 -13.59
C ALA A 172 -58.98 40.82 -13.02
N GLU A 173 -58.16 41.61 -12.34
CA GLU A 173 -58.55 42.87 -11.69
C GLU A 173 -59.11 43.88 -12.70
N ALA A 174 -58.52 43.98 -13.89
CA ALA A 174 -59.01 44.86 -14.95
C ALA A 174 -60.47 44.52 -15.38
N SER A 175 -60.81 43.23 -15.42
CA SER A 175 -62.15 42.76 -15.81
C SER A 175 -63.16 42.81 -14.65
N LEU A 176 -62.71 42.55 -13.41
CA LEU A 176 -63.55 42.54 -12.22
C LEU A 176 -63.89 43.96 -11.74
N SER A 177 -62.91 44.86 -11.74
CA SER A 177 -63.09 46.26 -11.32
C SER A 177 -64.13 47.00 -12.17
N GLY A 178 -64.17 46.73 -13.48
CA GLY A 178 -65.18 47.28 -14.39
C GLY A 178 -66.61 46.88 -14.05
N GLN A 179 -66.81 45.79 -13.29
CA GLN A 179 -68.12 45.36 -12.79
C GLN A 179 -68.31 45.63 -11.30
N GLY A 180 -67.43 46.42 -10.69
CA GLY A 180 -67.52 46.79 -9.28
C GLY A 180 -67.12 45.68 -8.30
N LEU A 181 -66.46 44.63 -8.79
CA LEU A 181 -65.95 43.53 -7.99
C LEU A 181 -64.47 43.76 -7.68
N VAL A 182 -64.05 43.40 -6.46
CA VAL A 182 -62.68 43.50 -5.99
C VAL A 182 -62.21 42.11 -5.57
N LEU A 183 -61.04 41.72 -6.07
CA LEU A 183 -60.35 40.51 -5.69
C LEU A 183 -59.51 40.79 -4.43
N ASP A 184 -59.91 40.24 -3.29
CA ASP A 184 -59.18 40.41 -2.02
C ASP A 184 -57.93 39.53 -1.97
N ALA A 185 -58.09 38.28 -2.41
CA ALA A 185 -56.99 37.31 -2.44
C ALA A 185 -57.25 36.24 -3.50
N PHE A 186 -56.18 35.76 -4.11
CA PHE A 186 -56.18 34.62 -5.00
C PHE A 186 -55.09 33.64 -4.58
N GLN A 187 -55.44 32.36 -4.48
CA GLN A 187 -54.52 31.30 -4.08
C GLN A 187 -54.70 30.07 -4.95
N ILE A 188 -53.59 29.42 -5.30
CA ILE A 188 -53.57 28.14 -5.97
C ILE A 188 -53.60 27.03 -4.94
N GLN A 189 -54.55 26.11 -5.09
CA GLN A 189 -54.69 24.93 -4.24
C GLN A 189 -53.88 23.77 -4.80
N ASP A 190 -54.19 23.37 -6.03
CA ASP A 190 -53.60 22.19 -6.65
C ASP A 190 -53.23 22.42 -8.11
N ILE A 191 -52.19 21.71 -8.56
CA ILE A 191 -51.69 21.74 -9.93
C ILE A 191 -51.42 20.30 -10.33
N THR A 192 -52.22 19.78 -11.24
CA THR A 192 -52.04 18.45 -11.82
C THR A 192 -51.72 18.58 -13.30
N THR A 193 -50.94 17.65 -13.84
CA THR A 193 -50.69 17.56 -15.29
C THR A 193 -51.34 16.30 -15.84
N GLU A 194 -51.74 16.30 -17.11
CA GLU A 194 -52.10 15.06 -17.79
C GLU A 194 -50.85 14.15 -17.94
N GLY A 195 -50.97 12.87 -17.57
CA GLY A 195 -49.87 11.89 -17.65
C GLY A 195 -48.92 11.90 -16.45
N SER A 196 -47.70 11.39 -16.63
CA SER A 196 -46.68 11.22 -15.58
C SER A 196 -45.65 12.36 -15.48
N TYR A 197 -45.91 13.51 -16.11
CA TYR A 197 -44.90 14.57 -16.27
C TYR A 197 -44.30 15.05 -14.93
N LEU A 198 -45.14 15.33 -13.93
CA LEU A 198 -44.68 15.76 -12.60
C LEU A 198 -43.94 14.64 -11.85
N GLU A 199 -44.36 13.39 -12.01
CA GLU A 199 -43.70 12.23 -11.40
C GLU A 199 -42.30 12.02 -12.01
N ASP A 200 -42.18 12.15 -13.34
CA ASP A 200 -40.92 12.06 -14.06
C ASP A 200 -39.98 13.23 -13.73
N LEU A 201 -40.54 14.44 -13.48
CA LEU A 201 -39.77 15.61 -13.04
C LEU A 201 -39.18 15.42 -11.64
N GLY A 202 -39.93 14.79 -10.72
CA GLY A 202 -39.48 14.50 -9.35
C GLY A 202 -38.54 13.28 -9.24
N ARG A 203 -38.58 12.35 -10.22
CA ARG A 203 -37.76 11.13 -10.22
C ARG A 203 -36.24 11.36 -10.01
N PRO A 204 -35.56 12.30 -10.68
CA PRO A 204 -34.12 12.52 -10.46
C PRO A 204 -33.81 13.06 -9.06
N GLU A 205 -34.66 13.91 -8.50
CA GLU A 205 -34.47 14.46 -7.16
C GLU A 205 -34.72 13.40 -6.09
N ALA A 206 -35.77 12.58 -6.25
CA ALA A 206 -36.00 11.41 -5.42
C ALA A 206 -34.84 10.41 -5.49
N ALA A 207 -34.27 10.16 -6.67
CA ALA A 207 -33.11 9.29 -6.84
C ALA A 207 -31.86 9.87 -6.14
N ARG A 208 -31.62 11.18 -6.21
CA ARG A 208 -30.52 11.85 -5.50
C ARG A 208 -30.69 11.77 -3.98
N ALA A 209 -31.88 12.09 -3.47
CA ALA A 209 -32.18 12.00 -2.05
C ALA A 209 -31.99 10.56 -1.53
N LYS A 210 -32.42 9.56 -2.32
CA LYS A 210 -32.19 8.15 -2.00
C LYS A 210 -30.69 7.79 -2.00
N GLN A 211 -29.96 8.21 -3.02
CA GLN A 211 -28.51 7.97 -3.09
C GLN A 211 -27.77 8.59 -1.90
N GLU A 212 -28.15 9.81 -1.50
CA GLU A 212 -27.58 10.49 -0.35
C GLU A 212 -27.90 9.76 0.96
N ALA A 213 -29.13 9.29 1.12
CA ALA A 213 -29.53 8.44 2.24
C ALA A 213 -28.72 7.13 2.28
N ASP A 214 -28.56 6.44 1.15
CA ASP A 214 -27.79 5.20 1.04
C ASP A 214 -26.30 5.43 1.38
N ILE A 215 -25.72 6.56 0.95
CA ILE A 215 -24.33 6.94 1.29
C ILE A 215 -24.22 7.22 2.79
N ALA A 216 -25.16 7.98 3.37
CA ALA A 216 -25.17 8.29 4.80
C ALA A 216 -25.27 7.01 5.65
N GLU A 217 -26.14 6.07 5.27
CA GLU A 217 -26.27 4.77 5.93
C GLU A 217 -24.99 3.93 5.79
N ALA A 218 -24.39 3.87 4.60
CA ALA A 218 -23.14 3.15 4.38
C ALA A 218 -21.97 3.74 5.19
N VAL A 219 -21.88 5.06 5.31
CA VAL A 219 -20.88 5.75 6.14
C VAL A 219 -21.11 5.45 7.62
N ALA A 220 -22.36 5.56 8.09
CA ALA A 220 -22.70 5.24 9.48
C ALA A 220 -22.38 3.78 9.83
N ARG A 221 -22.71 2.84 8.93
CA ARG A 221 -22.40 1.43 9.10
C ARG A 221 -20.89 1.16 9.12
N ARG A 222 -20.12 1.75 8.21
CA ARG A 222 -18.65 1.64 8.21
C ARG A 222 -18.04 2.18 9.51
N ALA A 223 -18.52 3.32 9.99
CA ALA A 223 -18.04 3.89 11.25
C ALA A 223 -18.34 2.98 12.45
N ALA A 224 -19.54 2.41 12.52
CA ALA A 224 -19.93 1.46 13.55
C ALA A 224 -19.06 0.17 13.51
N GLU A 225 -18.86 -0.41 12.33
CA GLU A 225 -18.00 -1.59 12.16
C GLU A 225 -16.54 -1.28 12.50
N GLN A 226 -16.01 -0.12 12.11
CA GLN A 226 -14.65 0.29 12.48
C GLN A 226 -14.49 0.46 14.00
N ALA A 227 -15.47 1.06 14.67
CA ALA A 227 -15.46 1.18 16.13
C ALA A 227 -15.51 -0.20 16.80
N ARG A 228 -16.33 -1.11 16.29
CA ARG A 228 -16.42 -2.49 16.76
C ARG A 228 -15.11 -3.26 16.58
N LEU A 229 -14.50 -3.20 15.39
CA LEU A 229 -13.23 -3.88 15.11
C LEU A 229 -12.11 -3.36 16.01
N LYS A 230 -12.03 -2.04 16.25
CA LYS A 230 -11.07 -1.47 17.19
C LYS A 230 -11.27 -1.98 18.61
N ALA A 231 -12.53 -2.04 19.08
CA ALA A 231 -12.83 -2.60 20.39
C ALA A 231 -12.47 -4.11 20.47
N GLU A 232 -12.74 -4.89 19.43
CA GLU A 232 -12.35 -6.30 19.35
C GLU A 232 -10.82 -6.48 19.33
N GLU A 233 -10.10 -5.62 18.61
CA GLU A 233 -8.63 -5.59 18.59
C GLU A 233 -8.06 -5.27 19.98
N GLU A 234 -8.59 -4.25 20.68
CA GLU A 234 -8.19 -3.92 22.04
C GLU A 234 -8.43 -5.09 23.01
N ILE A 235 -9.56 -5.78 22.89
CA ILE A 235 -9.85 -6.98 23.68
C ILE A 235 -8.84 -8.10 23.36
N ALA A 236 -8.52 -8.33 22.09
CA ALA A 236 -7.57 -9.35 21.69
C ALA A 236 -6.14 -9.05 22.20
N ILE A 237 -5.72 -7.78 22.15
CA ILE A 237 -4.43 -7.35 22.72
C ILE A 237 -4.44 -7.56 24.23
N ALA A 238 -5.51 -7.16 24.93
CA ALA A 238 -5.64 -7.34 26.38
C ALA A 238 -5.57 -8.84 26.75
N GLN A 239 -6.30 -9.70 26.05
CA GLN A 239 -6.26 -11.16 26.26
C GLN A 239 -4.87 -11.74 26.00
N ARG A 240 -4.19 -11.32 24.92
CA ARG A 240 -2.81 -11.75 24.63
C ARG A 240 -1.86 -11.32 25.74
N THR A 241 -1.91 -10.07 26.18
CA THR A 241 -1.06 -9.58 27.26
C THR A 241 -1.33 -10.31 28.57
N PHE A 242 -2.59 -10.62 28.88
CA PHE A 242 -2.96 -11.41 30.04
C PHE A 242 -2.39 -12.83 29.97
N ALA A 243 -2.51 -13.50 28.82
CA ALA A 243 -1.98 -14.85 28.61
C ALA A 243 -0.45 -14.90 28.70
N LEU A 244 0.26 -13.93 28.13
CA LEU A 244 1.72 -13.82 28.24
C LEU A 244 2.17 -13.64 29.68
N LYS A 245 1.50 -12.74 30.42
CA LYS A 245 1.81 -12.49 31.83
C LYS A 245 1.52 -13.72 32.70
N GLN A 246 0.45 -14.46 32.40
CA GLN A 246 0.16 -15.72 33.06
C GLN A 246 1.23 -16.79 32.77
N ALA A 247 1.71 -16.89 31.53
CA ALA A 247 2.79 -17.82 31.16
C ALA A 247 4.12 -17.44 31.82
N GLU A 248 4.43 -16.14 31.91
CA GLU A 248 5.63 -15.62 32.59
C GLU A 248 5.59 -15.92 34.10
N ILE A 249 4.48 -15.58 34.78
CA ILE A 249 4.28 -15.94 36.19
C ILE A 249 4.41 -17.45 36.38
N LYS A 250 3.82 -18.25 35.48
CA LYS A 250 3.90 -19.70 35.57
C LYS A 250 5.34 -20.20 35.41
N ALA A 251 6.09 -19.68 34.45
CA ALA A 251 7.49 -20.02 34.26
C ALA A 251 8.34 -19.65 35.49
N GLU A 252 8.14 -18.46 36.07
CA GLU A 252 8.79 -18.06 37.32
C GLU A 252 8.42 -18.99 38.49
N THR A 253 7.13 -19.35 38.62
CA THR A 253 6.70 -20.27 39.68
C THR A 253 7.24 -21.69 39.48
N ASP A 254 7.28 -22.17 38.25
CA ASP A 254 7.79 -23.50 37.91
C ASP A 254 9.32 -23.55 38.12
N GLU A 255 10.04 -22.49 37.79
CA GLU A 255 11.47 -22.37 38.07
C GLU A 255 11.74 -22.32 39.59
N ALA A 256 11.00 -21.50 40.34
CA ALA A 256 11.11 -21.44 41.79
C ALA A 256 10.80 -22.79 42.45
N ALA A 257 9.76 -23.49 41.98
CA ALA A 257 9.39 -24.82 42.44
C ALA A 257 10.46 -25.87 42.07
N ALA A 258 11.00 -25.83 40.86
CA ALA A 258 12.08 -26.73 40.42
C ALA A 258 13.36 -26.50 41.22
N ARG A 259 13.74 -25.23 41.49
CA ARG A 259 14.87 -24.91 42.38
C ARG A 259 14.63 -25.42 43.80
N ALA A 260 13.42 -25.24 44.35
CA ALA A 260 13.07 -25.76 45.67
C ALA A 260 13.13 -27.30 45.71
N ALA A 261 12.68 -27.98 44.66
CA ALA A 261 12.74 -29.44 44.55
C ALA A 261 14.18 -29.96 44.35
N ALA A 262 15.03 -29.24 43.61
CA ALA A 262 16.42 -29.61 43.35
C ALA A 262 17.33 -29.38 44.58
N ALA A 263 16.96 -28.48 45.50
CA ALA A 263 17.75 -28.17 46.69
C ALA A 263 18.02 -29.40 47.58
N GLY A 264 17.08 -30.33 47.68
CA GLY A 264 17.25 -31.59 48.42
C GLY A 264 18.39 -32.47 47.87
N PRO A 265 18.30 -32.98 46.64
CA PRO A 265 19.34 -33.84 46.05
C PRO A 265 20.67 -33.10 45.84
N LEU A 266 20.67 -31.79 45.55
CA LEU A 266 21.91 -31.01 45.49
C LEU A 266 22.62 -30.93 46.86
N ALA A 267 21.89 -30.78 47.96
CA ALA A 267 22.47 -30.80 49.30
C ALA A 267 22.99 -32.19 49.69
N GLU A 268 22.40 -33.28 49.16
CA GLU A 268 22.92 -34.64 49.32
C GLU A 268 24.18 -34.88 48.48
N ALA A 269 24.19 -34.45 47.22
CA ALA A 269 25.35 -34.56 46.33
C ALA A 269 26.55 -33.74 46.84
N ALA A 270 26.32 -32.52 47.35
CA ALA A 270 27.36 -31.69 47.97
C ALA A 270 27.99 -32.38 49.18
N ARG A 271 27.17 -32.99 50.06
CA ARG A 271 27.67 -33.78 51.21
C ARG A 271 28.46 -35.01 50.75
N GLN A 272 28.04 -35.69 49.69
CA GLN A 272 28.77 -36.85 49.15
C GLN A 272 30.12 -36.47 48.52
N GLN A 273 30.20 -35.35 47.79
CA GLN A 273 31.46 -34.84 47.25
C GLN A 273 32.45 -34.48 48.35
N GLU A 274 31.98 -33.87 49.45
CA GLU A 274 32.83 -33.55 50.59
C GLU A 274 33.44 -34.82 51.20
N VAL A 275 32.63 -35.88 51.38
CA VAL A 275 33.10 -37.20 51.85
C VAL A 275 34.11 -37.84 50.89
N LEU A 276 33.88 -37.77 49.57
CA LEU A 276 34.83 -38.31 48.59
C LEU A 276 36.17 -37.57 48.60
N SER A 277 36.15 -36.23 48.71
CA SER A 277 37.38 -35.43 48.79
C SER A 277 38.22 -35.76 50.03
N GLU A 278 37.57 -36.06 51.16
CA GLU A 278 38.26 -36.50 52.37
C GLU A 278 38.83 -37.92 52.21
N GLN A 279 38.14 -38.81 51.47
CA GLN A 279 38.68 -40.15 51.14
C GLN A 279 39.89 -40.09 50.19
N GLU A 280 39.88 -39.21 49.19
CA GLU A 280 41.00 -39.03 48.25
C GLU A 280 42.28 -38.57 48.96
N LYS A 281 42.18 -37.59 49.88
CA LYS A 281 43.31 -37.15 50.71
C LYS A 281 43.92 -38.26 51.56
N VAL A 282 43.10 -39.22 52.00
CA VAL A 282 43.59 -40.39 52.76
C VAL A 282 44.33 -41.36 51.83
N ALA A 283 43.83 -41.59 50.61
CA ALA A 283 44.46 -42.46 49.62
C ALA A 283 45.85 -41.95 49.16
N GLU A 284 45.99 -40.64 48.91
CA GLU A 284 47.27 -40.03 48.50
C GLU A 284 48.37 -40.22 49.55
N ARG A 285 48.03 -40.07 50.83
CA ARG A 285 48.99 -40.29 51.94
C ARG A 285 49.46 -41.74 52.02
N GLN A 286 48.59 -42.70 51.67
CA GLN A 286 48.91 -44.13 51.64
C GLN A 286 49.89 -44.46 50.49
N ALA A 287 49.69 -43.86 49.31
CA ALA A 287 50.54 -44.06 48.14
C ALA A 287 51.98 -43.54 48.37
N ALA A 288 52.12 -42.34 48.94
CA ALA A 288 53.43 -41.73 49.20
C ALA A 288 54.31 -42.51 50.20
N LEU A 289 53.70 -43.28 51.11
CA LEU A 289 54.43 -44.17 52.01
C LEU A 289 55.01 -45.38 51.27
N THR A 290 54.25 -45.93 50.32
CA THR A 290 54.63 -47.12 49.56
C THR A 290 55.80 -46.84 48.60
N ASP A 291 55.82 -45.66 47.96
CA ASP A 291 56.91 -45.26 47.05
C ASP A 291 58.27 -45.15 47.74
N ARG A 292 58.30 -44.67 49.01
CA ARG A 292 59.55 -44.54 49.77
C ARG A 292 60.17 -45.90 50.15
N GLU A 293 59.36 -46.94 50.29
CA GLU A 293 59.85 -48.29 50.61
C GLU A 293 60.51 -48.98 49.41
N LEU A 294 60.04 -48.71 48.20
CA LEU A 294 60.56 -49.32 46.97
C LEU A 294 61.93 -48.75 46.55
N ASP A 295 62.14 -47.44 46.74
CA ASP A 295 63.40 -46.76 46.35
C ASP A 295 64.62 -47.28 47.14
N THR A 296 64.43 -47.64 48.41
CA THR A 296 65.52 -48.11 49.29
C THR A 296 65.98 -49.54 48.99
N LYS A 297 65.08 -50.41 48.52
CA LYS A 297 65.36 -51.85 48.33
C LYS A 297 65.94 -52.20 46.95
N VAL A 298 65.62 -51.43 45.92
CA VAL A 298 65.90 -51.83 44.52
C VAL A 298 67.11 -51.11 43.91
N ARG A 299 67.30 -49.80 44.16
CA ARG A 299 68.33 -49.02 43.46
C ARG A 299 69.77 -49.27 43.92
N LYS A 300 70.01 -49.33 45.24
CA LYS A 300 71.37 -49.48 45.80
C LYS A 300 72.17 -50.71 45.33
N PRO A 301 71.59 -51.91 45.19
CA PRO A 301 72.34 -53.07 44.69
C PRO A 301 72.58 -53.03 43.16
N ALA A 302 71.76 -52.31 42.39
CA ALA A 302 71.88 -52.23 40.93
C ALA A 302 73.05 -51.34 40.48
N ASP A 303 73.32 -50.24 41.19
CA ASP A 303 74.42 -49.32 40.84
C ASP A 303 75.82 -49.92 41.09
N ALA A 304 75.96 -50.84 42.06
CA ALA A 304 77.22 -51.53 42.33
C ALA A 304 77.63 -52.51 41.22
N ALA A 305 76.67 -53.13 40.53
CA ALA A 305 76.92 -54.09 39.46
C ALA A 305 77.39 -53.43 38.15
N ARG A 306 76.94 -52.19 37.86
CA ARG A 306 77.34 -51.44 36.66
C ARG A 306 78.83 -51.06 36.68
N TYR A 307 79.37 -50.70 37.84
CA TYR A 307 80.73 -50.16 37.96
C TYR A 307 81.84 -51.21 37.75
N GLN A 308 81.58 -52.49 38.06
CA GLN A 308 82.56 -53.57 37.82
C GLN A 308 82.67 -53.96 36.34
N ALA A 309 81.56 -53.88 35.59
CA ALA A 309 81.52 -54.25 34.18
C ALA A 309 82.29 -53.27 33.28
N GLU A 310 82.38 -51.99 33.65
CA GLU A 310 83.07 -50.95 32.86
C GLU A 310 84.61 -51.08 32.92
N GLN A 311 85.18 -51.49 34.07
CA GLN A 311 86.63 -51.64 34.26
C GLN A 311 87.23 -52.81 33.44
N GLU A 312 86.51 -53.93 33.30
CA GLU A 312 86.99 -55.09 32.54
C GLU A 312 87.01 -54.85 31.02
N ALA A 313 86.14 -53.97 30.52
CA ALA A 313 86.04 -53.66 29.09
C ALA A 313 87.20 -52.75 28.61
N GLU A 314 87.65 -51.81 29.45
CA GLU A 314 88.73 -50.86 29.11
C GLU A 314 90.10 -51.55 28.96
N ALA A 315 90.39 -52.55 29.81
CA ALA A 315 91.64 -53.31 29.77
C ALA A 315 91.81 -54.14 28.48
N ARG A 316 90.71 -54.68 27.92
CA ARG A 316 90.75 -55.46 26.67
C ARG A 316 91.00 -54.59 25.44
N ARG A 317 90.53 -53.34 25.44
CA ARG A 317 90.68 -52.42 24.31
C ARG A 317 92.13 -51.98 24.09
N ILE A 318 92.88 -51.79 25.18
CA ILE A 318 94.27 -51.29 25.13
C ILE A 318 95.25 -52.38 24.64
N ALA A 319 95.01 -53.65 24.93
CA ALA A 319 95.84 -54.76 24.46
C ALA A 319 95.77 -54.96 22.94
N LEU A 320 94.56 -54.84 22.35
CA LEU A 320 94.32 -55.03 20.92
C LEU A 320 94.93 -53.93 20.03
N VAL A 321 95.02 -52.69 20.52
CA VAL A 321 95.54 -51.56 19.72
C VAL A 321 97.07 -51.64 19.54
N LYS A 322 97.81 -52.09 20.56
CA LYS A 322 99.29 -52.18 20.48
C LYS A 322 99.80 -53.32 19.60
N GLU A 323 99.02 -54.39 19.44
CA GLU A 323 99.38 -55.53 18.59
C GLU A 323 99.19 -55.20 17.09
N ALA A 324 98.20 -54.35 16.77
CA ALA A 324 97.93 -53.88 15.42
C ALA A 324 99.00 -52.88 14.90
N GLU A 325 99.58 -52.03 15.75
CA GLU A 325 100.59 -51.04 15.34
C GLU A 325 101.93 -51.69 14.92
N ALA A 326 102.35 -52.78 15.58
CA ALA A 326 103.61 -53.47 15.29
C ALA A 326 103.63 -54.21 13.93
N THR A 327 102.45 -54.56 13.38
CA THR A 327 102.33 -55.24 12.09
C THR A 327 102.26 -54.26 10.91
N ALA A 328 101.70 -53.06 11.12
CA ALA A 328 101.59 -52.03 10.09
C ALA A 328 102.96 -51.41 9.71
N GLU A 329 103.88 -51.30 10.66
CA GLU A 329 105.18 -50.63 10.43
C GLU A 329 106.18 -51.51 9.65
N ARG A 330 106.11 -52.84 9.81
CA ARG A 330 106.91 -53.79 9.02
C ARG A 330 106.48 -53.88 7.55
N ALA A 331 105.20 -53.65 7.24
CA ALA A 331 104.69 -53.65 5.87
C ALA A 331 105.04 -52.37 5.09
N ARG A 332 105.32 -51.26 5.78
CA ARG A 332 105.62 -49.96 5.14
C ARG A 332 107.05 -49.90 4.57
N LEU A 333 108.03 -50.52 5.23
CA LEU A 333 109.44 -50.49 4.82
C LEU A 333 109.76 -51.38 3.61
N THR A 334 108.99 -52.44 3.37
CA THR A 334 109.18 -53.31 2.19
C THR A 334 108.51 -52.74 0.92
N GLY A 335 107.44 -51.96 1.06
CA GLY A 335 106.72 -51.35 -0.07
C GLY A 335 107.40 -50.15 -0.74
N GLU A 336 108.34 -49.47 -0.07
CA GLU A 336 109.04 -48.30 -0.62
C GLU A 336 110.16 -48.68 -1.60
N GLY A 337 110.73 -49.89 -1.50
CA GLY A 337 111.77 -50.38 -2.42
C GLY A 337 111.25 -50.79 -3.81
N GLU A 338 110.04 -51.37 -3.90
CA GLU A 338 109.48 -51.82 -5.18
C GLU A 338 108.89 -50.68 -6.03
N LYS A 339 108.51 -49.55 -5.42
CA LYS A 339 108.00 -48.37 -6.13
C LYS A 339 109.08 -47.63 -6.92
N ALA A 340 110.32 -47.61 -6.43
CA ALA A 340 111.41 -46.90 -7.10
C ALA A 340 111.85 -47.57 -8.43
N GLN A 341 111.73 -48.90 -8.52
CA GLN A 341 112.18 -49.66 -9.69
C GLN A 341 111.17 -49.63 -10.85
N ARG A 342 109.86 -49.56 -10.56
CA ARG A 342 108.82 -49.44 -11.60
C ARG A 342 108.63 -48.03 -12.15
N ALA A 343 109.04 -47.00 -11.42
CA ALA A 343 108.99 -45.62 -11.92
C ALA A 343 110.01 -45.38 -13.05
N ALA A 344 111.22 -45.94 -12.95
CA ALA A 344 112.27 -45.75 -13.96
C ALA A 344 111.98 -46.43 -15.31
N LEU A 345 111.19 -47.51 -15.32
CA LEU A 345 110.80 -48.20 -16.56
C LEU A 345 109.62 -47.49 -17.27
N ALA A 346 108.80 -46.72 -16.55
CA ALA A 346 107.65 -46.01 -17.13
C ALA A 346 108.06 -44.74 -17.91
N ASP A 347 109.11 -44.04 -17.48
CA ASP A 347 109.59 -42.84 -18.18
C ASP A 347 110.30 -43.15 -19.53
N ALA A 348 110.90 -44.34 -19.67
CA ALA A 348 111.53 -44.76 -20.93
C ALA A 348 110.50 -45.05 -22.04
N VAL A 349 109.36 -45.68 -21.70
CA VAL A 349 108.29 -46.01 -22.67
C VAL A 349 107.56 -44.76 -23.16
N ARG A 350 107.42 -43.73 -22.31
CA ARG A 350 106.77 -42.47 -22.70
C ARG A 350 107.54 -41.69 -23.77
N LEU A 351 108.88 -41.69 -23.70
CA LEU A 351 109.72 -41.01 -24.69
C LEU A 351 109.76 -41.75 -26.03
N GLU A 352 109.73 -43.08 -26.04
CA GLU A 352 109.64 -43.87 -27.29
C GLU A 352 108.28 -43.68 -27.99
N GLY A 353 107.18 -43.61 -27.22
CA GLY A 353 105.84 -43.38 -27.77
C GLY A 353 105.64 -42.00 -28.41
N GLU A 354 106.27 -40.94 -27.88
CA GLU A 354 106.23 -39.60 -28.47
C GLU A 354 107.01 -39.53 -29.80
N ALA A 355 108.11 -40.28 -29.92
CA ALA A 355 108.91 -40.35 -31.15
C ALA A 355 108.22 -41.17 -32.26
N GLU A 356 107.54 -42.26 -31.91
CA GLU A 356 106.74 -43.05 -32.87
C GLU A 356 105.50 -42.31 -33.37
N ALA A 357 104.84 -41.51 -32.52
CA ALA A 357 103.68 -40.71 -32.93
C ALA A 357 104.04 -39.64 -33.98
N ALA A 358 105.22 -39.01 -33.86
CA ALA A 358 105.72 -38.06 -34.86
C ALA A 358 106.05 -38.75 -36.20
N ALA A 359 106.59 -39.98 -36.16
CA ALA A 359 106.90 -40.78 -37.34
C ALA A 359 105.63 -41.27 -38.06
N ILE A 360 104.59 -41.68 -37.32
CA ILE A 360 103.29 -42.08 -37.88
C ILE A 360 102.56 -40.88 -38.50
N GLY A 361 102.61 -39.69 -37.89
CA GLY A 361 102.01 -38.48 -38.46
C GLY A 361 102.59 -38.09 -39.83
N ALA A 362 103.92 -38.17 -39.98
CA ALA A 362 104.59 -37.92 -41.26
C ALA A 362 104.25 -38.99 -42.32
N LYS A 363 104.11 -40.26 -41.90
CA LYS A 363 103.73 -41.36 -42.78
C LYS A 363 102.26 -41.27 -43.22
N GLY A 364 101.35 -40.87 -42.31
CA GLY A 364 99.93 -40.66 -42.60
C GLY A 364 99.67 -39.52 -43.58
N ALA A 365 100.47 -38.44 -43.55
CA ALA A 365 100.39 -37.38 -44.56
C ALA A 365 100.85 -37.86 -45.96
N ALA A 366 101.88 -38.72 -46.02
CA ALA A 366 102.35 -39.31 -47.26
C ALA A 366 101.39 -40.37 -47.83
N GLU A 367 100.74 -41.16 -46.96
CA GLU A 367 99.71 -42.14 -47.35
C GLU A 367 98.40 -41.45 -47.77
N ALA A 368 97.99 -40.36 -47.12
CA ALA A 368 96.83 -39.57 -47.56
C ALA A 368 97.02 -39.00 -48.98
N GLY A 369 98.22 -38.50 -49.31
CA GLY A 369 98.55 -38.07 -50.67
C GLY A 369 98.58 -39.21 -51.70
N ALA A 370 98.97 -40.42 -51.29
CA ALA A 370 98.91 -41.62 -52.12
C ALA A 370 97.47 -42.16 -52.29
N MET A 371 96.63 -42.01 -51.27
CA MET A 371 95.23 -42.45 -51.25
C MET A 371 94.33 -41.51 -52.05
N GLN A 372 94.64 -40.22 -52.10
CA GLN A 372 93.98 -39.26 -52.99
C GLN A 372 94.28 -39.54 -54.47
N LYS A 373 95.52 -39.89 -54.80
CA LYS A 373 95.90 -40.37 -56.14
C LYS A 373 95.30 -41.73 -56.49
N LYS A 374 95.06 -42.61 -55.49
CA LYS A 374 94.26 -43.84 -55.69
C LYS A 374 92.76 -43.54 -55.86
N ALA A 375 92.22 -42.52 -55.19
CA ALA A 375 90.83 -42.11 -55.34
C ALA A 375 90.53 -41.57 -56.75
N ASP A 376 91.47 -40.82 -57.35
CA ASP A 376 91.37 -40.39 -58.76
C ASP A 376 91.43 -41.56 -59.76
N ALA A 377 92.11 -42.66 -59.40
CA ALA A 377 92.15 -43.89 -60.19
C ALA A 377 90.88 -44.76 -60.01
N PHE A 378 90.21 -44.69 -58.86
CA PHE A 378 88.93 -45.38 -58.60
C PHE A 378 87.71 -44.62 -59.16
N ALA A 379 87.84 -43.34 -59.49
CA ALA A 379 86.81 -42.59 -60.21
C ALA A 379 86.63 -43.06 -61.68
N GLN A 380 87.55 -43.87 -62.23
CA GLN A 380 87.51 -44.37 -63.62
C GLN A 380 87.02 -45.82 -63.77
N TYR A 381 86.58 -46.50 -62.70
CA TYR A 381 85.94 -47.82 -62.80
C TYR A 381 84.60 -47.83 -62.06
N GLY A 382 83.54 -47.51 -62.82
CA GLY A 382 82.15 -47.65 -62.41
C GLY A 382 81.63 -49.10 -62.50
N ASP A 383 80.64 -49.37 -61.67
CA ASP A 383 79.70 -50.51 -61.65
C ASP A 383 80.26 -51.93 -61.51
N ALA A 384 80.22 -52.46 -60.27
CA ALA A 384 79.72 -53.82 -59.92
C ALA A 384 80.22 -54.39 -58.57
N ALA A 385 80.80 -53.59 -57.66
CA ALA A 385 81.38 -54.11 -56.40
C ALA A 385 80.59 -53.73 -55.13
N VAL A 386 79.25 -53.67 -55.19
CA VAL A 386 78.41 -53.13 -54.09
C VAL A 386 77.64 -54.19 -53.28
N LEU A 387 77.56 -55.46 -53.67
CA LEU A 387 76.56 -56.36 -53.02
C LEU A 387 77.01 -57.23 -51.83
N GLN A 388 78.29 -57.35 -51.49
CA GLN A 388 78.69 -58.31 -50.44
C GLN A 388 78.84 -57.68 -49.03
N MET A 389 79.12 -56.37 -48.93
CA MET A 389 79.39 -55.73 -47.63
C MET A 389 78.12 -55.45 -46.80
N LEU A 390 76.91 -55.69 -47.33
CA LEU A 390 75.64 -55.41 -46.64
C LEU A 390 75.13 -56.56 -45.74
N VAL A 391 75.84 -57.69 -45.63
CA VAL A 391 75.29 -58.94 -45.06
C VAL A 391 75.72 -59.24 -43.61
N GLU A 392 76.72 -58.56 -43.04
CA GLU A 392 77.29 -58.98 -41.74
C GLU A 392 76.74 -58.29 -40.48
N VAL A 393 75.96 -57.20 -40.59
CA VAL A 393 75.56 -56.40 -39.40
C VAL A 393 74.09 -56.59 -39.00
N LEU A 394 73.33 -57.46 -39.67
CA LEU A 394 71.87 -57.61 -39.51
C LEU A 394 71.32 -58.40 -38.28
N PRO A 395 72.03 -59.27 -37.54
CA PRO A 395 71.40 -60.00 -36.43
C PRO A 395 71.32 -59.25 -35.09
N GLN A 396 72.01 -58.12 -34.92
CA GLN A 396 72.21 -57.52 -33.58
C GLN A 396 71.02 -56.72 -33.01
N VAL A 397 69.90 -56.60 -33.76
CA VAL A 397 68.70 -55.84 -33.35
C VAL A 397 67.55 -56.72 -32.81
N VAL A 398 67.55 -58.03 -33.10
CA VAL A 398 66.47 -58.94 -32.68
C VAL A 398 66.67 -59.51 -31.26
N ALA A 399 67.92 -59.57 -30.77
CA ALA A 399 68.24 -60.21 -29.49
C ALA A 399 67.95 -59.36 -28.24
N LYS A 400 67.84 -58.03 -28.36
CA LYS A 400 67.73 -57.11 -27.20
C LYS A 400 66.32 -56.56 -26.93
N ALA A 401 65.29 -57.10 -27.57
CA ALA A 401 63.91 -56.62 -27.42
C ALA A 401 62.95 -57.58 -26.66
N SER A 402 63.41 -58.75 -26.22
CA SER A 402 62.52 -59.83 -25.73
C SER A 402 62.65 -60.19 -24.25
N GLU A 403 63.52 -59.52 -23.49
CA GLU A 403 63.86 -59.90 -22.11
C GLU A 403 62.71 -59.80 -21.06
N PRO A 404 61.73 -58.88 -21.13
CA PRO A 404 60.67 -58.82 -20.11
C PRO A 404 59.36 -59.55 -20.47
N LEU A 405 59.36 -60.42 -21.49
CA LEU A 405 58.23 -61.29 -21.83
C LEU A 405 58.40 -62.75 -21.35
N SER A 406 59.52 -63.10 -20.73
CA SER A 406 59.86 -64.50 -20.40
C SER A 406 59.58 -64.95 -18.96
N ALA A 407 58.78 -64.21 -18.18
CA ALA A 407 58.65 -64.43 -16.73
C ALA A 407 57.24 -64.76 -16.16
N ILE A 408 56.16 -64.95 -16.94
CA ILE A 408 54.85 -65.42 -16.39
C ILE A 408 54.08 -66.26 -17.43
N ASP A 409 53.84 -67.56 -17.14
CA ASP A 409 53.38 -68.56 -18.15
C ASP A 409 52.20 -69.48 -17.71
N LYS A 410 51.29 -69.04 -16.81
CA LYS A 410 50.00 -69.75 -16.63
C LYS A 410 48.92 -68.94 -15.88
N MET A 411 47.83 -68.60 -16.58
CA MET A 411 46.58 -68.05 -16.04
C MET A 411 45.40 -68.80 -16.68
N THR A 412 44.52 -69.39 -15.88
CA THR A 412 43.32 -70.12 -16.33
C THR A 412 42.09 -69.22 -16.19
N VAL A 413 41.32 -69.05 -17.26
CA VAL A 413 40.09 -68.24 -17.32
C VAL A 413 38.88 -69.17 -17.35
N ILE A 414 37.94 -69.01 -16.42
CA ILE A 414 36.52 -69.30 -16.66
C ILE A 414 35.73 -68.12 -16.07
N SER A 415 35.15 -67.34 -16.96
CA SER A 415 34.26 -66.22 -16.68
C SER A 415 32.86 -66.73 -16.35
N THR A 416 32.19 -66.14 -15.35
CA THR A 416 30.76 -65.73 -15.39
C THR A 416 30.42 -64.99 -14.08
N ASP A 417 30.82 -63.74 -13.96
CA ASP A 417 29.92 -62.63 -13.62
C ASP A 417 30.70 -61.31 -13.53
N GLY A 418 30.17 -60.29 -14.20
CA GLY A 418 30.90 -59.11 -14.65
C GLY A 418 31.20 -58.11 -13.54
N ALA A 419 32.48 -57.87 -13.32
CA ALA A 419 33.00 -56.71 -12.62
C ALA A 419 32.96 -55.47 -13.53
N SER A 420 32.08 -54.53 -13.20
CA SER A 420 32.25 -53.14 -13.58
C SER A 420 32.02 -52.30 -12.33
N GLN A 421 33.10 -51.99 -11.60
CA GLN A 421 33.32 -50.82 -10.73
C GLN A 421 34.69 -50.94 -10.04
N LEU A 422 35.78 -50.89 -10.81
CA LEU A 422 37.13 -50.56 -10.32
C LEU A 422 37.82 -49.49 -11.18
N SER A 423 37.09 -48.88 -12.11
CA SER A 423 37.60 -47.90 -13.06
C SER A 423 37.15 -46.46 -12.76
N ARG A 424 36.61 -46.18 -11.57
CA ARG A 424 36.18 -44.82 -11.17
C ARG A 424 36.87 -44.26 -9.93
N THR A 425 37.54 -45.07 -9.09
CA THR A 425 38.11 -44.57 -7.82
C THR A 425 39.55 -44.07 -7.93
N VAL A 426 40.19 -44.19 -9.11
CA VAL A 426 41.57 -43.70 -9.34
C VAL A 426 41.58 -42.33 -10.03
N ALA A 427 40.45 -41.87 -10.59
CA ALA A 427 40.33 -40.56 -11.23
C ALA A 427 39.88 -39.44 -10.26
N ASP A 428 39.26 -39.76 -9.12
CA ASP A 428 38.78 -38.75 -8.15
C ASP A 428 39.80 -38.37 -7.07
N ASN A 429 40.88 -39.14 -6.89
CA ASN A 429 41.90 -38.89 -5.85
C ASN A 429 43.04 -37.96 -6.28
N VAL A 430 43.09 -37.51 -7.54
CA VAL A 430 44.13 -36.61 -8.05
C VAL A 430 43.65 -35.15 -8.12
N ALA A 431 42.33 -34.92 -8.17
CA ALA A 431 41.76 -33.58 -8.11
C ALA A 431 41.63 -33.02 -6.67
N GLN A 432 41.60 -33.87 -5.63
CA GLN A 432 41.47 -33.45 -4.23
C GLN A 432 42.80 -33.20 -3.49
N GLY A 433 43.95 -33.50 -4.13
CA GLY A 433 45.28 -33.29 -3.56
C GLY A 433 45.89 -31.90 -3.76
N LEU A 434 45.30 -31.06 -4.64
CA LEU A 434 45.88 -29.78 -5.04
C LEU A 434 45.15 -28.53 -4.48
N GLU A 435 44.02 -28.70 -3.78
CA GLU A 435 43.28 -27.59 -3.14
C GLU A 435 43.45 -27.51 -1.60
N LEU A 436 44.04 -28.54 -0.98
CA LEU A 436 44.24 -28.58 0.48
C LEU A 436 45.68 -28.27 0.93
N LEU A 437 46.64 -28.23 0.00
CA LEU A 437 48.04 -27.87 0.29
C LEU A 437 48.30 -26.35 0.28
N GLY A 438 47.44 -25.56 -0.38
CA GLY A 438 47.57 -24.09 -0.45
C GLY A 438 46.82 -23.31 0.66
N SER A 439 45.92 -23.95 1.39
CA SER A 439 44.98 -23.27 2.32
C SER A 439 45.20 -23.58 3.81
N THR A 440 46.14 -24.46 4.15
CA THR A 440 46.36 -24.92 5.55
C THR A 440 47.70 -24.51 6.17
N THR A 441 48.53 -23.72 5.47
CA THR A 441 49.75 -23.14 6.06
C THR A 441 49.89 -21.63 5.90
N GLY A 442 48.99 -20.95 5.17
CA GLY A 442 48.69 -19.52 5.35
C GLY A 442 49.87 -18.54 5.34
N VAL A 443 51.02 -18.92 4.77
CA VAL A 443 52.21 -18.08 4.68
C VAL A 443 52.90 -18.38 3.34
N ASP A 444 52.77 -17.46 2.40
CA ASP A 444 53.55 -17.50 1.16
C ASP A 444 54.84 -16.69 1.37
N LEU A 445 55.93 -17.39 1.74
CA LEU A 445 57.25 -16.80 1.95
C LEU A 445 57.84 -16.15 0.68
N ALA A 446 57.23 -16.34 -0.49
CA ALA A 446 57.65 -15.72 -1.74
C ALA A 446 57.23 -14.23 -1.85
N GLU A 447 56.18 -13.79 -1.14
CA GLU A 447 55.82 -12.36 -1.03
C GLU A 447 56.60 -11.64 0.09
N LEU A 448 56.97 -12.37 1.14
CA LEU A 448 57.72 -11.84 2.29
C LEU A 448 59.19 -11.53 1.98
N LEU A 449 59.77 -12.13 0.93
CA LEU A 449 61.17 -11.87 0.52
C LEU A 449 61.30 -10.82 -0.60
N LYS A 450 60.21 -10.41 -1.25
CA LYS A 450 60.23 -9.34 -2.28
C LYS A 450 60.00 -7.94 -1.71
N GLY A 451 59.49 -7.82 -0.48
CA GLY A 451 59.17 -6.54 0.17
C GLY A 451 60.35 -5.78 0.80
N ILE A 452 61.54 -6.37 0.90
CA ILE A 452 62.67 -5.79 1.67
C ILE A 452 63.77 -5.16 0.78
N THR A 453 63.75 -5.33 -0.54
CA THR A 453 64.82 -4.80 -1.42
C THR A 453 64.38 -4.10 -2.72
N GLY A 454 63.12 -3.67 -2.81
CA GLY A 454 62.59 -2.96 -3.98
C GLY A 454 62.10 -1.54 -3.70
N ARG A 455 62.96 -0.66 -3.15
CA ARG A 455 62.74 0.79 -3.25
C ARG A 455 62.69 1.17 -4.74
N VAL A 456 61.65 1.90 -5.11
CA VAL A 456 61.47 2.79 -6.29
C VAL A 456 60.25 2.38 -7.13
N GLY A 457 59.21 3.23 -7.08
CA GLY A 457 58.35 3.52 -8.23
C GLY A 457 56.87 3.18 -8.10
N GLY A 458 56.05 4.18 -7.75
CA GLY A 458 54.67 4.41 -8.23
C GLY A 458 53.58 3.44 -7.75
N ALA A 459 52.81 3.77 -6.72
CA ALA A 459 51.59 4.61 -6.74
C ALA A 459 50.29 3.84 -7.00
N GLN A 460 49.48 3.65 -5.96
CA GLN A 460 48.01 3.67 -6.05
C GLN A 460 47.43 3.97 -4.64
N PRO A 461 46.33 4.75 -4.51
CA PRO A 461 45.89 5.29 -3.23
C PRO A 461 44.82 4.46 -2.52
N ALA A 462 44.84 4.60 -1.19
CA ALA A 462 43.74 4.80 -0.25
C ALA A 462 42.56 3.81 -0.18
N THR A 463 42.35 3.26 1.02
CA THR A 463 41.10 3.42 1.81
C THR A 463 41.35 3.06 3.30
N PRO A 464 40.47 3.38 4.28
CA PRO A 464 40.88 4.10 5.49
C PRO A 464 40.55 3.40 6.83
N ALA A 465 40.92 4.11 7.91
CA ALA A 465 40.44 4.08 9.31
C ALA A 465 41.25 3.22 10.34
N PRO A 466 41.28 3.56 11.66
CA PRO A 466 40.90 4.79 12.37
C PRO A 466 41.92 5.34 13.43
N ALA A 467 41.74 6.63 13.76
CA ALA A 467 41.84 7.41 15.01
C ALA A 467 42.84 7.12 16.19
N GLY A 468 43.51 8.22 16.61
CA GLY A 468 43.94 8.56 17.98
C GLY A 468 45.45 8.81 18.13
N ALA A 469 45.99 9.84 18.80
CA ALA A 469 45.46 10.96 19.59
C ALA A 469 46.60 11.95 19.92
N ASN A 470 46.22 13.12 20.45
CA ASN A 470 46.99 14.18 21.13
C ASN A 470 47.59 15.28 20.21
N GLY A 471 47.26 16.56 20.34
CA GLY A 471 46.46 17.30 21.31
C GLY A 471 46.97 18.74 21.39
N LYS A 472 46.05 19.69 21.64
CA LYS A 472 46.17 21.07 22.22
C LYS A 472 45.51 22.16 21.35
N VAL A 473 44.36 22.70 21.79
CA VAL A 473 44.17 23.93 22.64
C VAL A 473 44.00 25.15 21.71
N GLU A 474 43.05 26.08 21.81
CA GLU A 474 41.90 26.35 22.69
C GLU A 474 41.16 27.58 22.07
N ILE A 475 39.84 27.66 22.29
CA ILE A 475 38.99 28.84 22.62
C ILE A 475 39.07 30.05 21.65
N THR A 476 38.01 30.59 21.04
CA THR A 476 36.78 31.19 21.61
C THR A 476 35.96 31.79 20.46
N GLY A 477 34.64 31.88 20.60
CA GLY A 477 33.78 32.77 19.79
C GLY A 477 32.53 32.10 19.28
#